data_AF-K9DMM5-F1
#
_entry.id   AF-K9DMM5-F1
#
_cell.length_a   1.000
_cell.length_b   1.000
_cell.length_c   1.000
_cell.angle_alpha   90.00
_cell.angle_beta   90.00
_cell.angle_gamma   90.00
#
_symmetry.space_group_name_H-M   'P 1'
#
loop_
_entity.id
_entity.type
_entity.pdbx_description
1 polymer ?
#
loop_
_entity_poly.entity_id
_entity_poly.type
_entity_poly.pdbx_seq_one_letter_code
_entity_poly.pdbx_strand_id
1 'polypeptide(L)'
;MAHRLAAAAPLLLLVGVLYARCSGNDKAPFVVIGVLALTAVLALALLLRALMEGSLHAWRSAALAALPLLYAAVAIALARQGWVDLMSFLGFR
;
A
#
# COMPACT_ATOMS: atom_id res chain seq x y z
N MET A 1 0.52 -6.79 19.07
CA MET A 1 1.50 -6.96 17.98
C MET A 1 0.92 -6.61 16.61
N ALA A 2 -0.25 -7.13 16.24
CA ALA A 2 -0.93 -6.84 14.96
C ALA A 2 -1.12 -5.34 14.66
N HIS A 3 -1.36 -4.50 15.68
CA HIS A 3 -1.53 -3.06 15.49
C HIS A 3 -0.24 -2.36 15.00
N ARG A 4 0.94 -2.85 15.41
CA ARG A 4 2.24 -2.32 14.96
C ARG A 4 2.50 -2.72 13.51
N LEU A 5 2.12 -3.94 13.12
CA LEU A 5 2.24 -4.43 11.74
C LEU A 5 1.28 -3.68 10.80
N ALA A 6 0.05 -3.42 11.24
CA ALA A 6 -0.92 -2.63 10.47
C ALA A 6 -0.45 -1.20 10.21
N ALA A 7 0.20 -0.56 11.19
CA ALA A 7 0.79 0.77 11.05
C ALA A 7 2.06 0.79 10.20
N ALA A 8 2.77 -0.35 10.07
CA ALA A 8 3.97 -0.45 9.25
C ALA A 8 3.67 -0.42 7.74
N ALA A 9 2.51 -0.94 7.31
CA ALA A 9 2.10 -0.98 5.91
C ALA A 9 2.11 0.39 5.21
N PRO A 10 1.44 1.45 5.73
CA PRO A 10 1.50 2.78 5.11
C PRO A 10 2.90 3.41 5.17
N LEU A 11 3.67 3.11 6.23
CA LEU A 11 5.02 3.64 6.39
C LEU A 11 5.99 3.02 5.38
N LEU A 12 5.84 1.71 5.10
CA LEU A 12 6.59 1.01 4.05
C LEU A 12 6.27 1.56 2.66
N LEU A 13 4.99 1.85 2.36
CA LEU A 13 4.63 2.47 1.09
C LEU A 13 5.28 3.85 0.94
N LEU A 14 5.23 4.69 1.99
CA LEU A 14 5.86 6.00 1.98
C LEU A 14 7.35 5.91 1.69
N VAL A 15 8.07 5.03 2.39
CA VAL A 15 9.51 4.81 2.19
C VAL A 15 9.80 4.28 0.78
N GLY A 16 9.00 3.35 0.28
CA GLY A 16 9.14 2.81 -1.08
C GLY A 16 8.98 3.87 -2.16
N VAL A 17 7.98 4.75 -2.02
CA VAL A 17 7.74 5.86 -2.95
C VAL A 17 8.86 6.90 -2.89
N LEU A 18 9.32 7.27 -1.69
CA LEU A 18 10.46 8.19 -1.52
C LEU A 18 11.74 7.61 -2.14
N TYR A 19 12.01 6.33 -1.92
CA TYR A 19 13.12 5.63 -2.55
C TYR A 19 13.00 5.66 -4.08
N ALA A 20 11.84 5.32 -4.64
CA ALA A 20 11.62 5.35 -6.08
C ALA A 20 11.85 6.74 -6.70
N ARG A 21 11.38 7.80 -6.02
CA ARG A 21 11.55 9.18 -6.50
C ARG A 21 12.98 9.69 -6.43
N CYS A 22 13.75 9.28 -5.41
CA CYS A 22 15.10 9.78 -5.15
C CYS A 22 16.21 8.90 -5.75
N SER A 23 15.96 7.62 -6.02
CA SER A 23 17.00 6.66 -6.39
C SER A 23 17.55 6.85 -7.81
N GLY A 24 16.77 7.41 -8.74
CA GLY A 24 17.14 7.48 -10.17
C GLY A 24 17.37 6.12 -10.82
N ASN A 25 16.91 5.03 -10.20
CA ASN A 25 17.06 3.66 -10.68
C ASN A 25 15.77 3.23 -11.37
N ASP A 26 15.88 2.79 -12.63
CA ASP A 26 14.75 2.31 -13.43
C ASP A 26 14.01 1.13 -12.81
N LYS A 27 14.66 0.42 -11.88
CA LYS A 27 14.06 -0.70 -11.15
C LYS A 27 13.35 -0.29 -9.86
N ALA A 28 13.52 0.93 -9.39
CA ALA A 28 12.95 1.38 -8.12
C ALA A 28 11.40 1.34 -8.07
N PRO A 29 10.66 1.56 -9.17
CA PRO A 29 9.22 1.36 -9.18
C PRO A 29 8.76 -0.07 -8.86
N PHE A 30 9.57 -1.10 -9.17
CA PHE A 30 9.26 -2.48 -8.79
C PHE A 30 9.31 -2.69 -7.27
N VAL A 31 10.08 -1.88 -6.54
CA VAL A 31 10.08 -1.89 -5.07
C VAL A 31 8.72 -1.42 -4.56
N VAL A 32 8.15 -0.36 -5.15
CA VAL A 32 6.80 0.14 -4.80
C VAL A 32 5.75 -0.94 -5.06
N ILE A 33 5.83 -1.62 -6.21
CA ILE A 33 4.93 -2.74 -6.55
C ILE A 33 5.08 -3.89 -5.54
N GLY A 34 6.31 -4.26 -5.19
CA GLY A 34 6.59 -5.30 -4.19
C GLY A 34 6.02 -4.95 -2.81
N VAL A 35 6.16 -3.70 -2.38
CA VAL A 35 5.57 -3.20 -1.12
C VAL A 35 4.05 -3.24 -1.17
N LEU A 36 3.42 -2.86 -2.29
CA LEU A 36 1.97 -2.98 -2.48
C LEU A 36 1.51 -4.44 -2.41
N ALA A 37 2.23 -5.37 -3.04
CA ALA A 37 1.92 -6.79 -2.97
C ALA A 37 2.02 -7.35 -1.54
N LEU A 38 3.09 -7.02 -0.82
CA LEU A 38 3.25 -7.42 0.58
C LEU A 38 2.13 -6.84 1.46
N THR A 39 1.76 -5.58 1.21
CA THR A 39 0.65 -4.91 1.91
C THR A 39 -0.69 -5.57 1.64
N ALA A 40 -0.94 -6.03 0.41
CA ALA A 40 -2.13 -6.78 0.05
C ALA A 40 -2.26 -8.10 0.82
N VAL A 41 -1.16 -8.86 0.92
CA VAL A 41 -1.12 -10.10 1.71
C VAL A 41 -1.38 -9.82 3.19
N LEU A 42 -0.76 -8.77 3.74
CA LEU A 42 -0.90 -8.41 5.15
C LEU A 42 -2.32 -7.92 5.48
N ALA A 43 -2.92 -7.11 4.60
CA ALA A 43 -4.30 -6.67 4.72
C ALA A 43 -5.28 -7.86 4.66
N LEU A 44 -5.06 -8.81 3.74
CA LEU A 44 -5.87 -10.02 3.64
C LEU A 44 -5.78 -10.88 4.91
N ALA A 45 -4.58 -11.10 5.43
CA ALA A 45 -4.38 -11.87 6.67
C ALA A 45 -5.08 -11.21 7.87
N LEU A 46 -5.02 -9.88 7.99
CA LEU A 46 -5.70 -9.14 9.05
C LEU A 46 -7.22 -9.11 8.85
N LEU A 47 -7.71 -9.09 7.60
CA LEU A 47 -9.13 -9.19 7.28
C LEU A 47 -9.68 -10.57 7.67
N LEU A 48 -9.00 -11.65 7.31
CA LEU A 48 -9.37 -13.02 7.72
C LEU A 48 -9.41 -13.14 9.24
N ARG A 49 -8.41 -12.59 9.93
CA ARG A 49 -8.41 -12.52 11.40
C ARG A 49 -9.59 -11.71 11.95
N ALA A 50 -9.94 -10.58 11.34
CA ALA A 50 -11.09 -9.78 11.76
C ALA A 50 -12.42 -10.50 11.56
N LEU A 51 -12.55 -11.28 10.49
CA LEU A 51 -13.72 -12.13 10.25
C LEU A 51 -13.85 -13.24 11.31
N MET A 52 -12.74 -13.82 11.75
CA MET A 52 -12.74 -14.87 12.78
C MET A 52 -12.98 -14.32 14.20
N GLU A 53 -12.32 -13.22 14.57
CA GLU A 53 -12.41 -12.66 15.92
C GLU A 53 -13.68 -11.81 16.13
N GLY A 54 -14.24 -11.23 15.06
CA GLY A 54 -15.39 -10.32 15.13
C GLY A 54 -15.15 -9.02 15.93
N SER A 55 -13.92 -8.76 16.36
CA SER A 55 -13.61 -7.63 17.26
C SER A 55 -13.39 -6.32 16.50
N LEU A 56 -13.87 -5.21 17.06
CA LEU A 56 -13.66 -3.86 16.51
C LEU A 56 -12.17 -3.51 16.33
N HIS A 57 -11.31 -4.05 17.21
CA HIS A 57 -9.86 -3.86 17.13
C HIS A 57 -9.25 -4.57 15.91
N ALA A 58 -9.70 -5.78 15.61
CA ALA A 58 -9.24 -6.52 14.43
C ALA A 58 -9.66 -5.80 13.14
N TRP A 59 -10.91 -5.33 13.06
CA TRP A 59 -11.42 -4.53 11.94
C TRP A 59 -10.63 -3.23 11.74
N ARG A 60 -10.32 -2.49 12.82
CA ARG A 60 -9.47 -1.30 12.74
C ARG A 60 -8.09 -1.63 12.18
N SER A 61 -7.47 -2.71 12.62
CA SER A 61 -6.15 -3.12 12.12
C SER A 61 -6.18 -3.53 10.64
N ALA A 62 -7.23 -4.21 10.19
CA ALA A 62 -7.42 -4.56 8.78
C ALA A 62 -7.62 -3.30 7.92
N ALA A 63 -8.43 -2.35 8.38
CA ALA A 63 -8.68 -1.08 7.70
C ALA A 63 -7.38 -0.27 7.53
N LEU A 64 -6.55 -0.18 8.57
CA LEU A 64 -5.26 0.51 8.51
C LEU A 64 -4.30 -0.13 7.51
N ALA A 65 -4.23 -1.47 7.49
CA ALA A 65 -3.40 -2.19 6.53
C ALA A 65 -3.89 -2.07 5.08
N ALA A 66 -5.18 -1.79 4.86
CA ALA A 66 -5.77 -1.61 3.54
C ALA A 66 -5.58 -0.19 2.96
N LEU A 67 -5.24 0.82 3.78
CA LEU A 67 -5.05 2.21 3.32
C LEU A 67 -4.10 2.35 2.11
N PRO A 68 -2.93 1.69 2.08
CA PRO A 68 -2.00 1.80 0.96
C PRO A 68 -2.58 1.24 -0.34
N LEU A 69 -3.40 0.20 -0.25
CA LEU A 69 -4.09 -0.41 -1.38
C LEU A 69 -5.20 0.50 -1.90
N LEU A 70 -5.96 1.12 -0.98
CA LEU A 70 -7.00 2.08 -1.33
C LEU A 70 -6.39 3.29 -2.05
N TYR A 71 -5.27 3.79 -1.54
CA TYR A 71 -4.51 4.87 -2.18
C TYR A 71 -4.04 4.49 -3.59
N ALA A 72 -3.46 3.30 -3.77
CA ALA A 72 -3.06 2.79 -5.08
C ALA A 72 -4.27 2.63 -6.03
N ALA A 73 -5.40 2.12 -5.54
CA ALA A 73 -6.62 1.96 -6.33
C ALA A 73 -7.18 3.32 -6.80
N VAL A 74 -7.19 4.33 -5.93
CA VAL A 74 -7.59 5.70 -6.28
C VAL A 74 -6.64 6.28 -7.33
N ALA A 75 -5.33 6.13 -7.15
CA ALA A 75 -4.34 6.61 -8.11
C ALA A 75 -4.51 5.95 -9.49
N ILE A 76 -4.76 4.63 -9.52
CA ILE A 76 -5.05 3.89 -10.77
C ILE A 76 -6.36 4.39 -11.40
N ALA A 77 -7.41 4.61 -10.61
CA ALA A 77 -8.69 5.11 -11.11
C ALA A 77 -8.54 6.52 -11.74
N LEU A 78 -7.81 7.41 -11.08
CA LEU A 78 -7.52 8.76 -11.60
C LEU A 78 -6.65 8.72 -12.86
N ALA A 79 -5.66 7.82 -12.89
CA ALA A 79 -4.82 7.65 -14.08
C ALA A 79 -5.60 7.10 -15.27
N ARG A 80 -6.56 6.21 -15.04
CA ARG A 80 -7.48 5.73 -16.10
C ARG A 80 -8.33 6.85 -16.69
N GLN A 81 -8.60 7.91 -15.93
CA GLN A 81 -9.31 9.10 -16.43
C GLN A 81 -8.38 10.12 -17.09
N GLY A 82 -7.06 9.88 -17.09
CA GLY A 82 -6.05 10.82 -17.61
C GLY A 82 -5.76 12.00 -16.69
N TRP A 83 -6.23 11.96 -15.43
CA TRP A 83 -6.04 13.05 -14.48
C TRP A 83 -4.66 12.99 -13.81
N VAL A 84 -4.05 11.80 -13.79
CA VAL A 84 -2.75 11.53 -13.15
C VAL A 84 -1.91 10.64 -14.07
N ASP A 85 -0.62 10.93 -14.20
CA ASP A 85 0.31 10.03 -14.88
C ASP A 85 0.77 8.92 -13.92
N LEU A 86 0.41 7.67 -14.26
CA LEU A 86 0.76 6.49 -13.47
C LEU A 86 2.28 6.24 -13.43
N MET A 87 3.01 6.63 -14.47
CA MET A 87 4.46 6.49 -14.53
C MET A 87 5.13 7.42 -13.52
N SER A 88 4.75 8.70 -13.52
CA SER A 88 5.24 9.66 -12.53
C SER A 88 4.83 9.29 -11.10
N PHE A 89 3.65 8.69 -10.92
CA PHE A 89 3.17 8.18 -9.63
C PHE A 89 4.02 7.01 -9.10
N LEU A 90 4.37 6.06 -9.97
CA LEU A 90 5.23 4.92 -9.62
C LEU A 90 6.71 5.30 -9.48
N GLY A 91 7.07 6.54 -9.84
CA GLY A 91 8.43 7.06 -9.75
C GLY A 91 9.28 6.83 -11.00
N PHE A 92 8.68 6.40 -12.11
CA PHE A 92 9.35 6.45 -13.41
C PHE A 92 9.54 7.93 -13.83
N ARG A 93 10.70 8.21 -14.43
CA ARG A 93 11.09 9.52 -14.97
C ARG A 93 11.23 9.42 -16.47
#